data_AF-A0AAP9CIJ2-F1
#
_entry.id   AF-A0AAP9CIJ2-F1
#
_cell.length_a   1.000
_cell.length_b   1.000
_cell.length_c   1.000
_cell.angle_alpha   90.00
_cell.angle_beta   90.00
_cell.angle_gamma   90.00
#
_symmetry.space_group_name_H-M   'P 1'
#
loop_
_entity.id
_entity.type
_entity.pdbx_description
1 polymer ?
#
loop_
_entity_poly.entity_id
_entity_poly.type
_entity_poly.pdbx_seq_one_letter_code
_entity_poly.pdbx_strand_id
1 'polypeptide(L)' 'MNIDKQKLQKLLWAEAASYRADCANWKHNTEALQDFLGEKTVEEVALELLAENERLTQQLGQLIDELPDKVAAHG' A
#
# COMPACT_ATOMS: atom_id res chain seq x y z
N MET A 1 -0.72 3.12 -9.19
CA MET A 1 -0.64 3.95 -7.96
C MET A 1 0.83 4.33 -7.70
N ASN A 2 1.14 5.59 -7.35
CA ASN A 2 2.53 6.08 -7.15
C ASN A 2 2.77 6.65 -5.73
N ILE A 3 2.28 5.96 -4.70
CA ILE A 3 2.51 6.33 -3.29
C ILE A 3 3.72 5.59 -2.74
N ASP A 4 4.50 6.26 -1.88
CA ASP A 4 5.53 5.59 -1.09
C ASP A 4 4.87 4.70 -0.02
N LYS A 5 4.75 3.40 -0.32
CA LYS A 5 4.10 2.41 0.54
C LYS A 5 4.81 2.24 1.88
N GLN A 6 6.14 2.43 1.95
CA GLN A 6 6.90 2.31 3.21
C GLN A 6 6.66 3.52 4.10
N LYS A 7 6.63 4.73 3.53
CA LYS A 7 6.30 5.94 4.29
C LYS A 7 4.85 5.92 4.77
N LEU A 8 3.91 5.49 3.93
CA LEU A 8 2.50 5.30 4.30
C LEU A 8 2.35 4.37 5.51
N GLN A 9 3.00 3.21 5.48
CA GLN A 9 2.95 2.24 6.57
C GLN A 9 3.42 2.82 7.91
N LYS A 10 4.53 3.57 7.90
CA LYS A 10 5.07 4.21 9.12
C LYS A 10 4.11 5.22 9.71
N LEU A 11 3.48 6.04 8.87
CA LEU A 11 2.50 7.05 9.31
C LEU A 11 1.24 6.38 9.89
N LEU A 12 0.70 5.36 9.21
CA LEU A 12 -0.46 4.60 9.69
C LEU A 12 -0.19 3.89 11.02
N TRP A 13 1.02 3.35 11.21
CA TRP A 13 1.40 2.76 12.50
C TRP A 13 1.55 3.79 13.61
N ALA A 14 2.10 4.97 13.32
CA ALA A 14 2.18 6.06 14.29
C ALA A 14 0.78 6.57 14.70
N GLU A 15 -0.11 6.76 13.74
CA GLU A 15 -1.53 7.12 13.95
C GLU A 15 -2.23 6.11 14.87
N ALA A 16 -2.17 4.82 14.51
CA ALA A 16 -2.83 3.75 15.25
C ALA A 16 -2.25 3.58 16.67
N ALA A 17 -0.94 3.77 16.83
CA ALA A 17 -0.29 3.73 18.14
C ALA A 17 -0.74 4.90 19.02
N SER A 18 -0.81 6.12 18.48
CA SER A 18 -1.26 7.30 19.23
C SER A 18 -2.74 7.23 19.61
N TYR A 19 -3.59 6.72 18.72
CA TYR A 19 -5.01 6.49 19.02
C TYR A 19 -5.20 5.49 20.17
N ARG A 20 -4.45 4.37 20.15
CA ARG A 20 -4.53 3.33 21.20
C ARG A 20 -3.98 3.78 22.54
N ALA A 21 -2.98 4.65 22.54
CA ALA A 21 -2.30 5.11 23.75
C ALA A 21 -2.97 6.33 24.40
N ASP A 22 -4.11 6.82 23.88
CA ASP A 22 -4.75 8.09 24.26
C ASP A 22 -3.72 9.22 24.40
N CYS A 23 -2.76 9.24 23.47
CA CYS A 23 -1.55 10.02 23.60
C CYS A 23 -1.76 11.37 22.92
N ALA A 24 -1.40 12.47 23.58
CA ALA A 24 -1.53 13.84 23.09
C ALA A 24 -0.88 14.11 21.71
N ASN A 25 -0.01 13.21 21.23
CA ASN A 25 0.61 13.29 19.91
C ASN A 25 -0.29 12.83 18.75
N TRP A 26 -1.51 12.35 19.02
CA TRP A 26 -2.44 11.90 17.96
C TRP A 26 -2.65 12.97 16.89
N LYS A 27 -2.81 14.24 17.29
CA LYS A 27 -3.02 15.36 16.39
C LYS A 27 -1.88 15.56 15.38
N HIS A 28 -0.64 15.45 15.84
CA HIS A 28 0.54 15.59 14.97
C HIS A 28 0.63 14.45 13.96
N ASN A 29 0.30 13.23 14.39
CA ASN A 29 0.33 12.07 13.50
C ASN A 29 -0.78 12.15 12.44
N THR A 30 -1.98 12.59 12.83
CA THR A 30 -3.10 12.84 11.90
C THR A 30 -2.76 13.91 10.87
N GLU A 31 -2.14 15.02 11.28
CA GLU A 31 -1.70 16.08 10.37
C GLU A 31 -0.63 15.57 9.40
N ALA A 32 0.40 14.87 9.89
CA ALA A 32 1.45 14.31 9.05
C ALA A 32 0.93 13.26 8.05
N LEU A 33 -0.08 12.47 8.45
CA LEU A 33 -0.75 11.51 7.57
C LEU A 33 -1.58 12.25 6.51
N GLN A 34 -2.38 13.25 6.88
CA GLN A 34 -3.17 14.04 5.93
C GLN A 34 -2.28 14.76 4.91
N ASP A 35 -1.21 15.42 5.37
CA ASP A 35 -0.23 16.08 4.49
C ASP A 35 0.42 15.10 3.50
N PHE A 36 0.68 13.87 3.94
CA PHE A 36 1.25 12.85 3.08
C PHE A 36 0.28 12.31 2.04
N LEU A 37 -1.01 12.19 2.38
CA LEU A 37 -2.05 11.70 1.47
C LEU A 37 -2.51 12.77 0.48
N GLY A 38 -2.36 14.05 0.84
CA GLY A 38 -2.77 15.18 0.01
C GLY A 38 -4.29 15.25 -0.11
N GLU A 39 -4.80 15.22 -1.34
CA GLU A 39 -6.26 15.28 -1.60
C GLU A 39 -6.96 13.94 -1.34
N LYS A 40 -6.22 12.84 -1.20
CA LYS A 40 -6.81 11.52 -1.02
C LYS A 40 -7.09 11.24 0.45
N THR A 41 -8.20 10.57 0.69
CA THR A 41 -8.50 9.96 1.98
C THR A 41 -7.73 8.65 2.18
N VAL A 42 -7.60 8.23 3.44
CA VAL A 42 -7.05 6.91 3.79
C VAL A 42 -7.81 5.79 3.08
N GLU A 43 -9.12 5.92 2.96
CA GLU A 43 -10.00 4.94 2.31
C GLU A 43 -9.72 4.83 0.81
N GLU A 44 -9.63 5.94 0.09
CA GLU A 44 -9.29 5.93 -1.34
C GLU A 44 -7.91 5.32 -1.59
N VAL A 45 -6.93 5.64 -0.75
CA VAL A 45 -5.59 5.03 -0.81
C VAL A 45 -5.66 3.52 -0.52
N ALA A 46 -6.50 3.08 0.41
CA ALA A 46 -6.70 1.66 0.71
C ALA A 46 -7.34 0.91 -0.48
N LEU A 47 -8.37 1.49 -1.11
CA LEU A 47 -9.01 0.92 -2.29
C LEU A 47 -8.03 0.83 -3.47
N GLU A 48 -7.21 1.86 -3.69
CA GLU A 48 -6.17 1.83 -4.72
C GLU A 48 -5.10 0.75 -4.45
N LEU A 49 -4.70 0.55 -3.19
CA LEU A 49 -3.76 -0.52 -2.81
C LEU A 49 -4.34 -1.91 -3.04
N LEU A 50 -5.63 -2.10 -2.75
CA LEU A 50 -6.34 -3.36 -3.00
C LEU A 50 -6.40 -3.66 -4.51
N ALA A 51 -6.80 -2.68 -5.32
CA ALA A 51 -6.82 -2.81 -6.78
C ALA A 51 -5.42 -3.09 -7.35
N GLU A 52 -4.38 -2.43 -6.83
CA GLU A 52 -3.01 -2.69 -7.24
C GLU A 52 -2.54 -4.10 -6.86
N ASN A 53 -2.90 -4.59 -5.67
CA ASN A 53 -2.58 -5.96 -5.25
C ASN A 53 -3.28 -7.01 -6.12
N GLU A 54 -4.55 -6.79 -6.47
CA GLU A 54 -5.28 -7.67 -7.40
C GLU A 54 -4.58 -7.71 -8.77
N ARG A 55 -4.26 -6.54 -9.33
CA ARG A 55 -3.54 -6.42 -10.59
C ARG A 55 -2.19 -7.13 -10.55
N LEU A 56 -1.41 -6.95 -9.48
CA LEU A 56 -0.10 -7.59 -9.31
C LEU A 56 -0.22 -9.12 -9.16
N THR A 57 -1.26 -9.59 -8.47
CA THR A 57 -1.53 -11.02 -8.30
C THR A 57 -1.88 -11.68 -9.63
N GLN A 58 -2.71 -11.03 -10.44
CA GLN A 58 -3.05 -11.50 -11.79
C GLN A 58 -1.82 -11.57 -12.70
N GLN A 59 -0.98 -10.54 -12.70
CA GLN A 59 0.28 -10.53 -13.47
C GLN A 59 1.23 -11.64 -13.02
N LEU A 60 1.34 -11.88 -11.70
CA LEU A 60 2.17 -12.96 -11.18
C LEU A 60 1.64 -14.32 -11.62
N GLY A 61 0.31 -14.54 -11.59
CA GLY A 61 -0.33 -15.75 -12.09
C GLY A 61 -0.03 -15.99 -13.57
N GLN A 62 -0.23 -14.97 -14.42
CA GLN A 62 0.10 -15.04 -15.84
C GLN A 62 1.57 -15.36 -16.09
N LEU A 63 2.48 -14.72 -15.35
CA LEU A 63 3.91 -15.01 -15.49
C LEU A 63 4.23 -16.46 -15.13
N ILE A 64 3.62 -16.98 -14.06
CA ILE A 64 3.79 -18.38 -13.64
C ILE A 64 3.25 -19.34 -14.71
N ASP A 65 2.09 -19.04 -15.28
CA ASP A 65 1.47 -19.88 -16.33
C ASP A 65 2.30 -19.87 -17.63
N GLU A 66 3.00 -18.77 -17.94
CA GLU A 66 3.88 -18.65 -19.11
C GLU A 66 5.28 -19.28 -18.92
N LEU A 67 5.70 -19.59 -17.69
CA LEU A 67 7.03 -20.16 -17.40
C LEU A 67 7.31 -21.47 -18.16
N PRO A 68 6.39 -22.45 -18.21
CA PRO A 68 6.62 -23.72 -18.93
C PRO A 68 6.93 -23.51 -20.41
N ASP A 69 6.19 -22.62 -21.08
CA ASP A 69 6.36 -22.33 -22.51
C ASP A 69 7.68 -21.61 -22.80
N LYS A 70 8.10 -20.68 -21.91
CA LYS A 70 9.40 -20.00 -22.03
C LYS A 70 10.58 -20.94 -21.79
N VAL A 71 10.45 -21.89 -20.85
CA VAL A 71 11.48 -22.91 -20.60
C VAL A 71 11.57 -23.88 -21.78
N ALA A 72 10.45 -24.31 -22.35
CA ALA A 72 10.43 -25.19 -23.52
C ALA A 72 10.98 -24.51 -24.79
N ALA A 73 10.82 -23.20 -24.94
CA ALA A 73 11.33 -22.44 -26.08
C ALA A 73 12.84 -22.13 -26.01
N HIS A 74 13.51 -22.40 -24.88
CA HIS A 74 14.94 -22.09 -24.66
C HIS A 74 15.76 -23.35 -24.32
N GLY A 75 15.14 -24.53 -24.32
CA GLY A 75 15.76 -25.84 -24.07
C GLY A 75 16.13 -26.60 -25.34
#